data_AF-A0A858JG94-F1
#
_entry.id   AF-A0A858JG94-F1
#
_cell.length_a   1.000
_cell.length_b   1.000
_cell.length_c   1.000
_cell.angle_alpha   90.00
_cell.angle_beta   90.00
_cell.angle_gamma   90.00
#
_symmetry.space_group_name_H-M   'P 1'
#
loop_
_entity.id
_entity.type
_entity.pdbx_description
1 polymer ?
#
loop_
_entity_poly.entity_id
_entity_poly.type
_entity_poly.pdbx_seq_one_letter_code
_entity_poly.pdbx_strand_id
1 'polypeptide(L)'
;MPVSRHSCWTNAHERRRQMAADRPCFPTSIHLSTPNAARMNRALRMSRRDMLLGAMGAAALTMGAGRGTAATTPADDDAGVAQFMALSQRLTDRDALDPRIGHALYAGIVRATPQRHDQIQKLHDLMGGSTFGSARELARAAEKADPAFKDLIHEIMTGWYRGVADQKVVVYRSALMFDITKDAIYPKTYAAGGPFYWTRTPPEVALPKGEPALSPSKFVVEPT
;
A
#
# COMPACT_ATOMS: atom_id res chain seq x y z
N MET A 1 41.99 68.55 6.39
CA MET A 1 41.11 68.90 5.25
C MET A 1 40.03 67.83 5.13
N PRO A 2 38.76 68.13 5.45
CA PRO A 2 37.69 67.14 5.41
C PRO A 2 37.02 67.15 4.04
N VAL A 3 36.97 65.99 3.38
CA VAL A 3 36.15 65.78 2.18
C VAL A 3 34.84 65.10 2.59
N SER A 4 33.77 65.71 2.08
CA SER A 4 32.34 65.49 2.28
C SER A 4 31.87 64.04 2.46
N ARG A 5 31.23 63.78 3.61
CA ARG A 5 30.48 62.54 3.96
C ARG A 5 28.97 62.61 3.64
N HIS A 6 28.52 63.49 2.74
CA HIS A 6 27.09 63.78 2.56
C HIS A 6 26.41 63.17 1.32
N SER A 7 27.12 62.42 0.45
CA SER A 7 26.55 61.93 -0.82
C SER A 7 26.16 60.45 -0.85
N CYS A 8 26.21 59.72 0.27
CA CYS A 8 25.87 58.29 0.31
C CYS A 8 24.52 57.98 1.01
N TRP A 9 23.90 58.96 1.66
CA TRP A 9 22.66 58.76 2.43
C TRP A 9 21.36 59.05 1.68
N THR A 10 21.40 59.77 0.56
CA THR A 10 20.22 60.03 -0.28
C THR A 10 19.83 58.82 -1.13
N ASN A 11 20.79 58.00 -1.56
CA ASN A 11 20.54 56.84 -2.43
C ASN A 11 19.96 55.59 -1.71
N ALA A 12 19.87 55.62 -0.37
CA ALA A 12 19.32 54.52 0.44
C ALA A 12 17.83 54.71 0.80
N HIS A 13 17.33 55.95 0.76
CA HIS A 13 15.91 56.25 0.97
C HIS A 13 15.09 56.12 -0.33
N GLU A 14 15.66 56.46 -1.49
CA GLU A 14 15.02 56.27 -2.81
C GLU A 14 14.78 54.77 -3.10
N ARG A 15 15.80 53.92 -2.90
CA ARG A 15 15.70 52.47 -3.12
C ARG A 15 14.71 51.76 -2.19
N ARG A 16 14.41 52.34 -1.02
CA ARG A 16 13.41 51.80 -0.09
C ARG A 16 11.98 52.19 -0.47
N ARG A 17 11.79 53.26 -1.27
CA ARG A 17 10.47 53.64 -1.82
C ARG A 17 10.13 52.86 -3.10
N GLN A 18 11.10 52.54 -3.95
CA GLN A 18 10.82 51.71 -5.13
C GLN A 18 10.47 50.24 -4.79
N MET A 19 11.08 49.66 -3.76
CA MET A 19 10.82 48.26 -3.34
C MET A 19 9.45 48.04 -2.64
N ALA A 20 8.66 49.09 -2.43
CA ALA A 20 7.32 49.01 -1.85
C ALA A 20 6.20 49.01 -2.93
N ALA A 21 6.52 49.29 -4.19
CA ALA A 21 5.53 49.46 -5.27
C ALA A 21 5.24 48.17 -6.07
N ASP A 22 6.12 47.17 -6.05
CA ASP A 22 5.98 45.94 -6.85
C ASP A 22 5.78 44.69 -5.99
N ARG A 23 4.77 44.72 -5.10
CA ARG A 23 4.19 43.48 -4.58
C ARG A 23 3.08 43.06 -5.56
N PRO A 24 3.22 41.95 -6.29
CA PRO A 24 2.09 41.41 -7.04
C PRO A 24 1.01 41.01 -6.03
N CYS A 25 -0.04 41.82 -5.94
CA CYS A 25 -1.27 41.45 -5.28
C CYS A 25 -1.80 40.19 -5.97
N PHE A 26 -1.74 39.05 -5.28
CA PHE A 26 -2.53 37.90 -5.66
C PHE A 26 -4.01 38.31 -5.59
N PRO A 27 -4.80 38.16 -6.67
CA PRO A 27 -6.20 38.49 -6.62
C PRO A 27 -6.87 37.58 -5.58
N THR A 28 -7.29 38.19 -4.47
CA THR A 28 -8.05 37.53 -3.41
C THR A 28 -9.50 37.44 -3.90
N SER A 29 -9.78 36.53 -4.84
CA SER A 29 -11.14 36.30 -5.34
C SER A 29 -11.52 34.82 -5.47
N ILE A 30 -10.73 33.91 -4.91
CA ILE A 30 -11.09 32.48 -4.87
C ILE A 30 -12.10 32.13 -3.75
N HIS A 31 -12.48 33.08 -2.91
CA HIS A 31 -13.29 32.79 -1.71
C HIS A 31 -14.79 33.17 -1.79
N LEU A 32 -15.32 33.44 -3.00
CA LEU A 32 -16.74 33.74 -3.23
C LEU A 32 -17.36 32.93 -4.36
N SER A 33 -16.93 31.68 -4.55
CA SER A 33 -17.63 30.75 -5.45
C SER A 33 -18.43 29.74 -4.62
N THR A 34 -19.76 29.84 -4.67
CA THR A 34 -20.65 28.80 -4.16
C THR A 34 -20.41 27.48 -4.93
N PRO A 35 -20.62 26.31 -4.30
CA PRO A 35 -20.30 24.99 -4.88
C PRO A 35 -20.91 24.75 -6.27
N ASN A 36 -22.05 25.37 -6.56
CA ASN A 36 -22.72 25.27 -7.87
C ASN A 36 -21.99 26.03 -8.98
N ALA A 37 -21.37 27.18 -8.70
CA ALA A 37 -20.66 27.98 -9.70
C ALA A 37 -19.38 27.29 -10.20
N ALA A 38 -18.67 26.58 -9.31
CA ALA A 38 -17.50 25.77 -9.67
C ALA A 38 -17.88 24.56 -10.54
N ARG A 39 -19.06 23.97 -10.32
CA ARG A 39 -19.57 22.83 -11.08
C ARG A 39 -20.00 23.21 -12.50
N MET A 40 -20.65 24.37 -12.67
CA MET A 40 -21.05 24.87 -13.99
C MET A 40 -19.85 25.32 -14.84
N ASN A 41 -18.84 25.95 -14.23
CA ASN A 41 -17.59 26.30 -14.92
C ASN A 41 -16.78 25.09 -15.38
N ARG A 42 -16.97 23.91 -14.76
CA ARG A 42 -16.35 22.64 -15.18
C ARG A 42 -17.11 21.97 -16.34
N ALA A 43 -18.43 22.13 -16.39
CA ALA A 43 -19.27 21.60 -17.46
C ALA A 43 -19.08 22.35 -18.80
N LEU A 44 -18.75 23.64 -18.75
CA LEU A 44 -18.56 24.47 -19.96
C LEU A 44 -17.13 24.42 -20.54
N ARG A 45 -16.18 23.80 -19.84
CA ARG A 45 -14.82 23.55 -20.36
C ARG A 45 -14.76 22.17 -21.02
N MET A 46 -15.45 22.02 -22.15
CA MET A 46 -15.13 20.95 -23.09
C MET A 46 -13.67 21.12 -23.51
N SER A 47 -12.81 20.22 -23.03
CA SER A 47 -11.37 20.35 -23.12
C SER A 47 -10.89 19.75 -24.44
N ARG A 48 -9.90 20.39 -25.07
CA ARG A 48 -9.15 19.92 -26.26
C ARG A 48 -8.60 18.48 -26.13
N ARG A 49 -8.64 17.90 -24.92
CA ARG A 49 -8.30 16.49 -24.61
C ARG A 49 -9.26 15.47 -25.20
N ASP A 50 -10.56 15.76 -25.30
CA ASP A 50 -11.53 14.82 -25.87
C ASP A 50 -11.34 14.68 -27.39
N MET A 51 -10.86 15.76 -28.04
CA MET A 51 -10.55 15.76 -29.48
C MET A 51 -9.26 14.99 -29.82
N LEU A 52 -8.31 14.89 -28.88
CA LEU A 52 -7.08 14.10 -29.03
C LEU A 52 -7.30 12.60 -28.75
N LEU A 53 -8.21 12.26 -27.82
CA LEU A 53 -8.57 10.87 -27.55
C LEU A 53 -9.39 10.22 -28.68
N GLY A 54 -10.09 11.01 -29.50
CA GLY A 54 -10.76 10.52 -30.72
C GLY A 54 -9.82 10.16 -31.87
N ALA A 55 -8.59 10.70 -31.91
CA ALA A 55 -7.66 10.51 -33.03
C ALA A 55 -6.75 9.27 -32.88
N MET A 56 -6.66 8.67 -31.68
CA MET A 56 -5.85 7.45 -31.45
C MET A 56 -6.62 6.13 -31.65
N GLY A 57 -7.92 6.19 -31.95
CA GLY A 57 -8.79 5.01 -32.09
C GLY A 57 -8.70 4.27 -33.43
N ALA A 58 -7.98 4.78 -34.44
CA ALA A 58 -8.01 4.24 -35.80
C ALA A 58 -6.70 3.56 -36.27
N ALA A 59 -5.72 3.36 -35.39
CA ALA A 59 -4.38 2.87 -35.79
C ALA A 59 -3.87 1.64 -35.01
N ALA A 60 -4.77 0.79 -34.48
CA ALA A 60 -4.39 -0.36 -33.64
C ALA A 60 -4.89 -1.72 -34.16
N LEU A 61 -5.03 -1.91 -35.48
CA LEU A 61 -5.44 -3.23 -36.03
C LEU A 61 -4.41 -3.93 -36.90
N THR A 62 -3.19 -3.42 -37.07
CA THR A 62 -2.20 -4.13 -37.90
C THR A 62 -0.79 -3.90 -37.38
N MET A 63 -0.32 -4.75 -36.46
CA MET A 63 1.05 -5.29 -36.40
C MET A 63 1.29 -5.96 -35.05
N GLY A 64 1.66 -7.25 -35.06
CA GLY A 64 2.34 -7.85 -33.92
C GLY A 64 1.97 -9.28 -33.54
N ALA A 65 1.73 -10.16 -34.52
CA ALA A 65 1.99 -11.58 -34.29
C ALA A 65 3.47 -11.77 -33.96
N GLY A 66 3.78 -12.47 -32.88
CA GLY A 66 5.14 -12.97 -32.59
C GLY A 66 5.81 -12.37 -31.36
N ARG A 67 5.38 -12.83 -30.18
CA ARG A 67 6.26 -13.14 -29.04
C ARG A 67 5.45 -13.92 -28.01
N GLY A 68 5.77 -15.21 -27.87
CA GLY A 68 5.18 -16.09 -26.88
C GLY A 68 5.49 -15.57 -25.48
N THR A 69 4.52 -14.89 -24.90
CA THR A 69 4.30 -14.90 -23.46
C THR A 69 3.16 -15.88 -23.28
N ALA A 70 3.36 -16.91 -22.46
CA ALA A 70 2.25 -17.74 -22.02
C ALA A 70 1.28 -16.78 -21.33
N ALA A 71 0.19 -16.44 -22.02
CA ALA A 71 -0.89 -15.67 -21.43
C ALA A 71 -1.56 -16.63 -20.45
N THR A 72 -1.19 -16.53 -19.17
CA THR A 72 -1.97 -17.08 -18.07
C THR A 72 -3.40 -16.61 -18.29
N THR A 73 -4.29 -17.54 -18.61
CA THR A 73 -5.69 -17.22 -18.84
C THR A 73 -6.29 -16.65 -17.56
N PRO A 74 -7.17 -15.64 -17.60
CA PRO A 74 -7.71 -14.99 -16.41
C PRO A 74 -8.36 -15.97 -15.40
N ALA A 75 -8.84 -17.13 -15.87
CA ALA A 75 -9.36 -18.20 -15.02
C ALA A 75 -8.30 -18.88 -14.12
N ASP A 76 -7.05 -18.95 -14.58
CA ASP A 76 -5.93 -19.56 -13.83
C ASP A 76 -5.46 -18.62 -12.70
N ASP A 77 -5.45 -17.31 -12.96
CA ASP A 77 -5.21 -16.29 -11.93
C ASP A 77 -6.32 -16.26 -10.87
N ASP A 78 -7.59 -16.41 -11.25
CA ASP A 78 -8.72 -16.47 -10.32
C ASP A 78 -8.63 -17.70 -9.38
N ALA A 79 -8.23 -18.85 -9.92
CA ALA A 79 -7.97 -20.05 -9.12
C ALA A 79 -6.82 -19.81 -8.14
N GLY A 80 -5.69 -19.26 -8.64
CA GLY A 80 -4.52 -18.85 -7.87
C GLY A 80 -4.86 -18.01 -6.64
N VAL A 81 -5.67 -16.98 -6.85
CA VAL A 81 -6.14 -16.09 -5.78
C VAL A 81 -6.99 -16.86 -4.76
N ALA A 82 -7.89 -17.74 -5.21
CA ALA A 82 -8.73 -18.53 -4.30
C ALA A 82 -7.90 -19.46 -3.41
N GLN A 83 -6.88 -20.13 -3.97
CA GLN A 83 -5.99 -21.01 -3.21
C GLN A 83 -5.14 -20.20 -2.21
N PHE A 84 -4.63 -19.04 -2.63
CA PHE A 84 -3.94 -18.11 -1.74
C PHE A 84 -4.83 -17.66 -0.57
N MET A 85 -6.11 -17.37 -0.83
CA MET A 85 -7.06 -16.96 0.21
C MET A 85 -7.34 -18.08 1.21
N ALA A 86 -7.54 -19.31 0.74
CA ALA A 86 -7.76 -20.47 1.61
C ALA A 86 -6.55 -20.73 2.52
N LEU A 87 -5.33 -20.70 1.94
CA LEU A 87 -4.09 -20.80 2.70
C LEU A 87 -3.95 -19.67 3.72
N SER A 88 -4.24 -18.43 3.31
CA SER A 88 -4.15 -17.25 4.17
C SER A 88 -5.09 -17.35 5.38
N GLN A 89 -6.34 -17.76 5.17
CA GLN A 89 -7.30 -17.97 6.25
C GLN A 89 -6.79 -19.02 7.24
N ARG A 90 -6.28 -20.14 6.72
CA ARG A 90 -5.76 -21.22 7.57
C ARG A 90 -4.51 -20.82 8.33
N LEU A 91 -3.56 -20.14 7.71
CA LEU A 91 -2.29 -19.74 8.33
C LEU A 91 -2.47 -18.61 9.35
N THR A 92 -3.46 -17.74 9.15
CA THR A 92 -3.76 -16.64 10.08
C THR A 92 -4.76 -17.03 11.18
N ASP A 93 -5.33 -18.24 11.11
CA ASP A 93 -6.45 -18.71 11.94
C ASP A 93 -7.58 -17.66 12.02
N ARG A 94 -7.99 -17.13 10.85
CA ARG A 94 -9.08 -16.15 10.73
C ARG A 94 -10.21 -16.69 9.86
N ASP A 95 -11.44 -16.49 10.33
CA ASP A 95 -12.66 -16.90 9.63
C ASP A 95 -12.87 -16.15 8.30
N ALA A 96 -12.44 -14.88 8.26
CA ALA A 96 -12.62 -14.03 7.10
C ALA A 96 -11.43 -13.07 6.90
N LEU A 97 -11.10 -12.84 5.63
CA LEU A 97 -10.06 -11.92 5.17
C LEU A 97 -10.63 -11.07 4.01
N ASP A 98 -10.21 -9.81 3.90
CA ASP A 98 -10.71 -8.92 2.82
C ASP A 98 -10.18 -9.41 1.46
N PRO A 99 -11.06 -9.80 0.50
CA PRO A 99 -10.64 -10.35 -0.78
C PRO A 99 -9.81 -9.39 -1.63
N ARG A 100 -10.02 -8.07 -1.49
CA ARG A 100 -9.29 -7.06 -2.27
C ARG A 100 -7.84 -6.96 -1.80
N ILE A 101 -7.63 -7.03 -0.48
CA ILE A 101 -6.29 -7.09 0.11
C ILE A 101 -5.62 -8.39 -0.31
N GLY A 102 -6.34 -9.51 -0.23
CA GLY A 102 -5.82 -10.81 -0.64
C GLY A 102 -5.34 -10.84 -2.09
N HIS A 103 -6.16 -10.35 -3.02
CA HIS A 103 -5.78 -10.25 -4.43
C HIS A 103 -4.54 -9.37 -4.65
N ALA A 104 -4.45 -8.23 -3.96
CA ALA A 104 -3.30 -7.32 -4.11
C ALA A 104 -2.01 -7.90 -3.50
N LEU A 105 -2.11 -8.62 -2.37
CA LEU A 105 -0.98 -9.34 -1.78
C LEU A 105 -0.51 -10.48 -2.68
N TYR A 106 -1.43 -11.31 -3.18
CA TYR A 106 -1.15 -12.39 -4.12
C TYR A 106 -0.41 -11.86 -5.36
N ALA A 107 -0.97 -10.86 -6.03
CA ALA A 107 -0.36 -10.24 -7.21
C ALA A 107 1.02 -9.63 -6.90
N GLY A 108 1.21 -9.09 -5.69
CA GLY A 108 2.51 -8.60 -5.23
C GLY A 108 3.55 -9.70 -5.06
N ILE A 109 3.17 -10.77 -4.36
CA ILE A 109 4.05 -11.93 -4.08
C ILE A 109 4.46 -12.63 -5.38
N VAL A 110 3.51 -12.94 -6.26
CA VAL A 110 3.79 -13.61 -7.54
C VAL A 110 4.61 -12.72 -8.47
N ARG A 111 4.36 -11.40 -8.50
CA ARG A 111 5.19 -10.47 -9.29
C ARG A 111 6.63 -10.42 -8.78
N ALA A 112 6.84 -10.40 -7.47
CA ALA A 112 8.18 -10.36 -6.88
C ALA A 112 8.94 -11.68 -7.12
N THR A 113 8.25 -12.81 -7.11
CA THR A 113 8.84 -14.14 -7.34
C THR A 113 7.83 -15.02 -8.08
N PRO A 114 7.93 -15.13 -9.42
CA PRO A 114 6.95 -15.86 -10.23
C PRO A 114 6.75 -17.33 -9.83
N GLN A 115 7.79 -17.98 -9.30
CA GLN A 115 7.74 -19.36 -8.80
C GLN A 115 6.77 -19.53 -7.61
N ARG A 116 6.38 -18.44 -6.94
CA ARG A 116 5.42 -18.47 -5.83
C ARG A 116 4.04 -18.92 -6.30
N HIS A 117 3.68 -18.71 -7.57
CA HIS A 117 2.44 -19.23 -8.15
C HIS A 117 2.31 -20.75 -7.93
N ASP A 118 3.28 -21.51 -8.44
CA ASP A 118 3.28 -22.97 -8.34
C ASP A 118 3.44 -23.46 -6.89
N GLN A 119 4.18 -22.71 -6.07
CA GLN A 119 4.35 -23.05 -4.66
C GLN A 119 3.07 -22.85 -3.85
N ILE A 120 2.29 -21.82 -4.15
CA ILE A 120 0.96 -21.59 -3.55
C ILE A 120 0.05 -22.75 -3.89
N GLN A 121 0.02 -23.18 -5.17
CA GLN A 121 -0.77 -24.33 -5.59
C GLN A 121 -0.34 -25.60 -4.84
N LYS A 122 0.96 -25.94 -4.82
CA LYS A 122 1.45 -27.14 -4.14
C LYS A 122 1.20 -27.12 -2.62
N LEU A 123 1.35 -25.96 -1.99
CA LEU A 123 1.06 -25.81 -0.56
C LEU A 123 -0.44 -25.95 -0.28
N HIS A 124 -1.29 -25.45 -1.17
CA HIS A 124 -2.74 -25.64 -1.10
C HIS A 124 -3.11 -27.11 -1.27
N ASP A 125 -2.50 -27.83 -2.21
CA ASP A 125 -2.73 -29.26 -2.39
C ASP A 125 -2.30 -30.08 -1.17
N LEU A 126 -1.16 -29.72 -0.54
CA LEU A 126 -0.74 -30.30 0.74
C LEU A 126 -1.76 -30.04 1.85
N MET A 127 -2.31 -28.83 1.91
CA MET A 127 -3.38 -28.48 2.85
C MET A 127 -4.66 -29.31 2.61
N GLY A 128 -5.02 -29.57 1.35
CA GLY A 128 -6.19 -30.37 0.99
C GLY A 128 -6.00 -31.88 1.18
N GLY A 129 -4.77 -32.38 1.09
CA GLY A 129 -4.43 -33.80 1.21
C GLY A 129 -4.33 -34.32 2.65
N SER A 130 -4.44 -33.45 3.66
CA SER A 130 -4.32 -33.85 5.08
C SER A 130 -5.13 -32.94 6.00
N THR A 131 -5.71 -33.51 7.05
CA THR A 131 -6.40 -32.73 8.08
C THR A 131 -5.37 -32.22 9.10
N PHE A 132 -5.18 -30.91 9.15
CA PHE A 132 -4.34 -30.26 10.17
C PHE A 132 -5.23 -29.71 11.29
N GLY A 133 -4.87 -29.91 12.56
CA GLY A 133 -5.59 -29.39 13.71
C GLY A 133 -5.32 -27.91 13.97
N SER A 134 -4.15 -27.39 13.60
CA SER A 134 -3.77 -25.97 13.76
C SER A 134 -2.95 -25.41 12.60
N ALA A 135 -2.88 -24.08 12.48
CA ALA A 135 -1.95 -23.40 11.57
C ALA A 135 -0.49 -23.82 11.81
N ARG A 136 -0.13 -24.07 13.08
CA ARG A 136 1.21 -24.53 13.47
C ARG A 136 1.55 -25.89 12.87
N GLU A 137 0.60 -26.82 12.89
CA GLU A 137 0.80 -28.16 12.32
C GLU A 137 0.94 -28.10 10.79
N LEU A 138 0.10 -27.30 10.12
CA LEU A 138 0.22 -27.06 8.68
C LEU A 138 1.61 -26.49 8.34
N ALA A 139 2.06 -25.46 9.06
CA ALA A 139 3.35 -24.83 8.81
C ALA A 139 4.53 -25.80 8.99
N ARG A 140 4.52 -26.63 10.04
CA ARG A 140 5.54 -27.66 10.26
C ARG A 140 5.54 -28.73 9.18
N ALA A 141 4.36 -29.19 8.76
CA ALA A 141 4.22 -30.17 7.70
C ALA A 141 4.71 -29.63 6.36
N ALA A 142 4.39 -28.36 6.06
CA ALA A 142 4.86 -27.66 4.87
C ALA A 142 6.39 -27.55 4.85
N GLU A 143 7.03 -27.07 5.92
CA GLU A 143 8.50 -26.97 5.98
C GLU A 143 9.19 -28.34 5.83
N LYS A 144 8.57 -29.41 6.38
CA LYS A 144 9.08 -30.77 6.21
C LYS A 144 8.93 -31.29 4.78
N ALA A 145 7.86 -30.91 4.07
CA ALA A 145 7.60 -31.34 2.71
C ALA A 145 8.51 -30.63 1.69
N ASP A 146 8.66 -29.32 1.83
CA ASP A 146 9.59 -28.51 1.02
C ASP A 146 10.11 -27.33 1.87
N PRO A 147 11.43 -27.23 2.09
CA PRO A 147 12.04 -26.11 2.80
C PRO A 147 11.68 -24.72 2.21
N ALA A 148 11.36 -24.65 0.92
CA ALA A 148 10.96 -23.40 0.26
C ALA A 148 9.59 -22.88 0.73
N PHE A 149 8.72 -23.75 1.26
CA PHE A 149 7.42 -23.34 1.80
C PHE A 149 7.56 -22.50 3.07
N LYS A 150 8.65 -22.65 3.82
CA LYS A 150 8.94 -21.77 4.96
C LYS A 150 8.96 -20.31 4.53
N ASP A 151 9.69 -20.00 3.45
CA ASP A 151 9.84 -18.62 2.97
C ASP A 151 8.52 -18.10 2.37
N LEU A 152 7.76 -18.95 1.65
CA LEU A 152 6.42 -18.60 1.17
C LEU A 152 5.46 -18.28 2.32
N ILE A 153 5.39 -19.14 3.35
CA ILE A 153 4.53 -18.91 4.51
C ILE A 153 4.95 -17.61 5.22
N HIS A 154 6.25 -17.36 5.36
CA HIS A 154 6.74 -16.13 5.96
C HIS A 154 6.32 -14.89 5.15
N GLU A 155 6.38 -14.95 3.81
CA GLU A 155 5.90 -13.88 2.92
C GLU A 155 4.39 -13.65 3.04
N ILE A 156 3.58 -14.71 3.05
CA ILE A 156 2.12 -14.62 3.24
C ILE A 156 1.80 -13.94 4.58
N MET A 157 2.39 -14.44 5.67
CA MET A 157 2.17 -13.90 7.02
C MET A 157 2.65 -12.45 7.12
N THR A 158 3.81 -12.13 6.56
CA THR A 158 4.32 -10.76 6.48
C THR A 158 3.37 -9.85 5.71
N GLY A 159 2.85 -10.32 4.59
CA GLY A 159 1.90 -9.56 3.77
C GLY A 159 0.63 -9.20 4.51
N TRP A 160 0.04 -10.15 5.23
CA TRP A 160 -1.16 -9.88 6.02
C TRP A 160 -0.91 -9.01 7.25
N TYR A 161 0.14 -9.32 8.02
CA TYR A 161 0.39 -8.63 9.29
C TYR A 161 0.94 -7.23 9.10
N ARG A 162 1.80 -7.01 8.09
CA ARG A 162 2.40 -5.69 7.82
C ARG A 162 1.75 -4.94 6.66
N GLY A 163 0.94 -5.62 5.84
CA GLY A 163 0.28 -5.02 4.69
C GLY A 163 1.23 -4.70 3.53
N VAL A 164 2.31 -5.49 3.36
CA VAL A 164 3.35 -5.24 2.35
C VAL A 164 3.56 -6.45 1.44
N ALA A 165 3.75 -6.23 0.15
CA ALA A 165 4.18 -7.25 -0.80
C ALA A 165 5.12 -6.60 -1.83
N ASP A 166 6.12 -7.33 -2.33
CA ASP A 166 7.11 -6.78 -3.28
C ASP A 166 7.77 -5.49 -2.74
N GLN A 167 8.08 -5.47 -1.43
CA GLN A 167 8.63 -4.31 -0.71
C GLN A 167 7.77 -3.03 -0.81
N LYS A 168 6.51 -3.14 -1.21
CA LYS A 168 5.56 -2.03 -1.37
C LYS A 168 4.40 -2.18 -0.42
N VAL A 169 3.88 -1.05 0.06
CA VAL A 169 2.67 -1.02 0.89
C VAL A 169 1.46 -1.34 0.02
N VAL A 170 0.77 -2.42 0.35
CA VAL A 170 -0.52 -2.82 -0.24
C VAL A 170 -1.67 -2.24 0.58
N VAL A 171 -1.57 -2.36 1.90
CA VAL A 171 -2.55 -1.82 2.85
C VAL A 171 -1.84 -1.35 4.10
N TYR A 172 -2.33 -0.27 4.71
CA TYR A 172 -1.77 0.21 5.96
C TYR A 172 -2.74 -0.01 7.12
N ARG A 173 -3.88 0.69 7.12
CA ARG A 173 -4.84 0.68 8.23
C ARG A 173 -5.37 -0.72 8.59
N SER A 174 -5.63 -1.55 7.58
CA SER A 174 -6.24 -2.88 7.75
C SER A 174 -5.22 -4.01 7.86
N ALA A 175 -3.94 -3.71 8.07
CA ALA A 175 -2.92 -4.73 8.33
C ALA A 175 -3.23 -5.46 9.66
N LEU A 176 -3.09 -6.79 9.69
CA LEU A 176 -3.59 -7.59 10.81
C LEU A 176 -2.91 -7.29 12.14
N MET A 177 -1.67 -6.78 12.14
CA MET A 177 -0.99 -6.41 13.39
C MET A 177 -1.72 -5.31 14.18
N PHE A 178 -2.46 -4.44 13.48
CA PHE A 178 -3.23 -3.38 14.14
C PHE A 178 -4.55 -3.88 14.72
N ASP A 179 -5.09 -4.99 14.21
CA ASP A 179 -6.33 -5.57 14.74
C ASP A 179 -6.10 -6.20 16.12
N ILE A 180 -4.89 -6.72 16.38
CA ILE A 180 -4.50 -7.32 17.66
C ILE A 180 -4.36 -6.27 18.77
N THR A 181 -3.97 -5.04 18.42
CA THR A 181 -3.66 -3.98 19.40
C THR A 181 -4.70 -2.86 19.44
N LYS A 182 -5.81 -2.99 18.70
CA LYS A 182 -6.80 -1.92 18.48
C LYS A 182 -7.50 -1.40 19.75
N ASP A 183 -7.47 -2.18 20.82
CA ASP A 183 -8.03 -1.85 22.14
C ASP A 183 -7.11 -0.92 22.96
N ALA A 184 -5.81 -0.87 22.64
CA ALA A 184 -4.82 -0.05 23.34
C ALA A 184 -4.12 0.97 22.43
N ILE A 185 -3.82 0.60 21.18
CA ILE A 185 -2.97 1.34 20.27
C ILE A 185 -3.65 1.47 18.91
N TYR A 186 -3.68 2.70 18.39
CA TYR A 186 -4.18 3.00 17.06
C TYR A 186 -3.02 3.10 16.05
N PRO A 187 -3.25 2.77 14.76
CA PRO A 187 -2.24 2.99 13.72
C PRO A 187 -1.75 4.44 13.72
N LYS A 188 -0.44 4.64 13.49
CA LYS A 188 0.13 5.98 13.34
C LYS A 188 -0.65 6.75 12.27
N THR A 189 -0.81 8.06 12.45
CA THR A 189 -1.63 8.97 11.62
C THR A 189 -3.16 8.83 11.75
N TYR A 190 -3.67 7.89 12.55
CA TYR A 190 -5.11 7.75 12.82
C TYR A 190 -5.46 8.15 14.27
N ALA A 191 -6.19 9.25 14.44
CA ALA A 191 -6.68 9.72 15.73
C ALA A 191 -8.05 9.12 16.08
N ALA A 192 -8.11 7.81 16.36
CA ALA A 192 -9.37 7.12 16.64
C ALA A 192 -9.76 7.03 18.13
N GLY A 193 -8.81 7.23 19.06
CA GLY A 193 -9.05 7.11 20.51
C GLY A 193 -9.69 8.33 21.18
N GLY A 194 -9.91 9.43 20.45
CA GLY A 194 -10.24 10.73 21.05
C GLY A 194 -9.06 11.36 21.80
N PRO A 195 -9.23 12.58 22.32
CA PRO A 195 -8.19 13.27 23.10
C PRO A 195 -7.81 12.46 24.36
N PHE A 196 -6.51 12.47 24.70
CA PHE A 196 -5.98 11.89 25.94
C PHE A 196 -6.22 10.39 26.16
N TYR A 197 -6.54 9.62 25.11
CA TYR A 197 -6.80 8.17 25.24
C TYR A 197 -5.66 7.41 25.91
N TRP A 198 -4.42 7.88 25.72
CA TRP A 198 -3.19 7.31 26.28
C TRP A 198 -3.07 7.42 27.80
N THR A 199 -3.97 8.15 28.47
CA THR A 199 -4.00 8.24 29.95
C THR A 199 -4.72 7.06 30.60
N ARG A 200 -5.44 6.26 29.82
CA ARG A 200 -6.14 5.06 30.31
C ARG A 200 -5.16 3.90 30.37
N THR A 201 -5.25 3.11 31.44
CA THR A 201 -4.53 1.83 31.54
C THR A 201 -4.99 0.90 30.41
N PRO A 202 -4.06 0.36 29.59
CA PRO A 202 -4.39 -0.67 28.62
C PRO A 202 -4.97 -1.92 29.28
N PRO A 203 -5.78 -2.71 28.58
CA PRO A 203 -6.22 -4.01 29.07
C PRO A 203 -5.02 -4.94 29.29
N GLU A 204 -5.13 -5.79 30.31
CA GLU A 204 -4.14 -6.83 30.59
C GLU A 204 -4.27 -7.94 29.54
N VAL A 205 -3.13 -8.38 28.98
CA VAL A 205 -3.10 -9.44 27.96
C VAL A 205 -2.17 -10.55 28.44
N ALA A 206 -2.65 -11.79 28.35
CA ALA A 206 -1.85 -12.94 28.72
C ALA A 206 -0.59 -13.04 27.86
N LEU A 207 0.56 -13.30 28.50
CA LEU A 207 1.82 -13.50 27.78
C LEU A 207 1.72 -14.70 26.83
N PRO A 208 2.19 -14.59 25.59
CA PRO A 208 2.21 -15.71 24.66
C PRO A 208 3.14 -16.80 25.18
N LYS A 209 2.65 -18.04 25.27
CA LYS A 209 3.41 -19.22 25.75
C LYS A 209 3.87 -20.14 24.61
N GLY A 210 3.59 -19.77 23.36
CA GLY A 210 3.86 -20.61 22.19
C GLY A 210 5.29 -20.46 21.67
N GLU A 211 5.85 -21.57 21.18
CA GLU A 211 7.09 -21.56 20.39
C GLU A 211 6.80 -21.31 18.91
N PRO A 212 7.77 -20.74 18.16
CA PRO A 212 7.66 -20.59 16.71
C PRO A 212 7.33 -21.92 16.02
N ALA A 213 6.41 -21.85 15.04
CA ALA A 213 6.02 -23.02 14.25
C ALA A 213 7.13 -23.47 13.29
N LEU A 214 7.84 -22.50 12.72
CA LEU A 214 8.83 -22.66 11.66
C LEU A 214 10.23 -22.33 12.18
N SER A 215 11.25 -22.87 11.51
CA SER A 215 12.63 -22.41 11.71
C SER A 215 12.77 -20.93 11.31
N PRO A 216 13.80 -20.20 11.77
CA PRO A 216 14.07 -18.84 11.32
C PRO A 216 14.20 -18.77 9.78
N SER A 217 13.57 -17.77 9.16
CA SER A 217 13.76 -17.46 7.74
C SER A 217 14.91 -16.47 7.57
N LYS A 218 15.44 -16.35 6.35
CA LYS A 218 16.46 -15.34 6.01
C LYS A 218 15.88 -13.92 5.92
N PHE A 219 14.58 -13.74 6.17
CA PHE A 219 13.91 -12.46 6.03
C PHE A 219 14.44 -11.48 7.08
N VAL A 220 15.25 -10.52 6.64
CA VAL A 220 15.77 -9.45 7.47
C VAL A 220 14.70 -8.36 7.56
N VAL A 221 14.12 -8.19 8.74
CA VAL A 221 13.23 -7.06 9.01
C VAL A 221 14.11 -5.85 9.30
N GLU A 222 14.27 -4.96 8.33
CA GLU A 222 14.87 -3.66 8.60
C GLU A 222 13.99 -2.89 9.60
N PRO A 223 14.57 -2.25 10.63
CA PRO A 223 13.82 -1.40 11.53
C PRO A 223 13.29 -0.20 10.74
N THR A 224 11.96 -0.09 10.64
CA THR A 224 11.26 1.10 10.14
C THR A 224 11.26 2.21 11.16
#